data_AF-A0A9R0Q6D3-F1
#
_entry.id   AF-A0A9R0Q6D3-F1
#
_cell.length_a   1.000
_cell.length_b   1.000
_cell.length_c   1.000
_cell.angle_alpha   90.00
_cell.angle_beta   90.00
_cell.angle_gamma   90.00
#
_symmetry.space_group_name_H-M   'P 1'
#
loop_
_entity.id
_entity.type
_entity.pdbx_description
1 polymer ?
#
loop_
_entity_poly.entity_id
_entity_poly.type
_entity_poly.pdbx_seq_one_letter_code
_entity_poly.pdbx_strand_id
1 'polypeptide(L)'
;MLSTTLHAMAVLLRVGRRWDWFVNLSASDYPLVTQDGPYPHHVGCLCRKKRARPVILDTALYEADRSELLRPSPNITTNRRGLPTAFKLFTGSAWTMLSRRFAEYCVMGWDNLARTLLLYHANLVSSPEFYFQTVACNSREFRNATVNSDLHFIRWDTPPKQHPLYLGPKDYRRMVLSSAAFARKFRDADLVLDRIDREILKRRPPSRDDDHGDHAASASVARHGGQFFSYGGWCSEGEVGLCSNPWEPSRKGAIKPGAGSRRLRVMLNKMLSGRNFRKQQCR
;
A
#
# COMPACT_ATOMS: atom_id res chain seq x y z
N MET A 1 6.48 11.96 5.06
CA MET A 1 5.68 10.80 4.60
C MET A 1 4.51 10.48 5.55
N LEU A 2 4.74 10.12 6.82
CA LEU A 2 3.64 9.76 7.74
C LEU A 2 2.56 10.86 7.87
N SER A 3 2.99 12.11 8.10
CA SER A 3 2.09 13.26 8.18
C SER A 3 1.26 13.42 6.90
N THR A 4 1.89 13.30 5.73
CA THR A 4 1.23 13.32 4.41
C THR A 4 0.15 12.24 4.29
N THR A 5 0.44 11.01 4.72
CA THR A 5 -0.51 9.90 4.71
C THR A 5 -1.71 10.17 5.62
N LEU A 6 -1.49 10.65 6.84
CA LEU A 6 -2.56 10.97 7.78
C LEU A 6 -3.40 12.16 7.32
N HIS A 7 -2.77 13.16 6.70
CA HIS A 7 -3.48 14.28 6.12
C HIS A 7 -4.38 13.84 4.96
N ALA A 8 -3.88 12.97 4.07
CA ALA A 8 -4.68 12.40 2.99
C ALA A 8 -5.88 11.60 3.53
N MET A 9 -5.68 10.79 4.58
CA MET A 9 -6.79 10.10 5.26
C MET A 9 -7.80 11.10 5.83
N ALA A 10 -7.36 12.16 6.51
CA ALA A 10 -8.24 13.18 7.08
C ALA A 10 -9.08 13.89 6.00
N VAL A 11 -8.46 14.20 4.85
CA VAL A 11 -9.17 14.76 3.69
C VAL A 11 -10.21 13.76 3.18
N LEU A 12 -9.83 12.50 2.92
CA LEU A 12 -10.74 11.46 2.42
C LEU A 12 -11.91 11.16 3.36
N LEU A 13 -11.72 11.29 4.67
CA LEU A 13 -12.80 11.14 5.65
C LEU A 13 -13.80 12.30 5.60
N ARG A 14 -13.34 13.50 5.22
CA ARG A 14 -14.20 14.70 5.08
C ARG A 14 -14.91 14.76 3.73
N VAL A 15 -14.22 14.45 2.63
CA VAL A 15 -14.77 14.61 1.27
C VAL A 15 -15.40 13.33 0.72
N GLY A 16 -14.94 12.15 1.16
CA GLY A 16 -15.35 10.86 0.62
C GLY A 16 -16.54 10.27 1.39
N ARG A 17 -17.73 10.31 0.80
CA ARG A 17 -18.95 9.83 1.48
C ARG A 17 -18.97 8.31 1.71
N ARG A 18 -18.30 7.49 0.89
CA ARG A 18 -18.27 6.00 1.04
C ARG A 18 -16.98 5.39 0.47
N TRP A 19 -16.13 4.87 1.34
CA TRP A 19 -14.96 4.06 0.99
C TRP A 19 -14.64 3.11 2.15
N ASP A 20 -14.10 1.92 1.85
CA ASP A 20 -13.85 0.90 2.86
C ASP A 20 -12.35 0.77 3.22
N TRP A 21 -11.49 0.98 2.22
CA TRP A 21 -10.04 0.79 2.32
C TRP A 21 -9.27 2.01 1.90
N PHE A 22 -8.24 2.35 2.67
CA PHE A 22 -7.17 3.25 2.28
C PHE A 22 -5.95 2.40 1.89
N VAL A 23 -5.43 2.62 0.69
CA VAL A 23 -4.21 1.96 0.18
C VAL A 23 -3.23 3.05 -0.25
N ASN A 24 -2.01 3.04 0.31
CA ASN A 24 -0.94 3.91 -0.20
C ASN A 24 -0.13 3.20 -1.28
N LEU A 25 0.06 3.90 -2.40
CA LEU A 25 0.88 3.47 -3.53
C LEU A 25 1.86 4.59 -3.90
N SER A 26 2.96 4.22 -4.54
CA SER A 26 3.91 5.12 -5.18
C SER A 26 3.88 4.93 -6.70
N ALA A 27 4.57 5.81 -7.43
CA ALA A 27 4.67 5.74 -8.89
C ALA A 27 5.34 4.45 -9.41
N SER A 28 6.06 3.72 -8.55
CA SER A 28 6.74 2.47 -8.92
C SER A 28 5.97 1.21 -8.49
N ASP A 29 4.76 1.34 -7.96
CA ASP A 29 3.85 0.23 -7.65
C ASP A 29 2.95 -0.08 -8.85
N TYR A 30 2.62 -1.35 -9.05
CA TYR A 30 1.75 -1.79 -10.15
C TYR A 30 0.77 -2.89 -9.71
N PRO A 31 -0.50 -2.86 -10.14
CA PRO A 31 -1.49 -3.87 -9.75
C PRO A 31 -1.24 -5.22 -10.43
N LEU A 32 -1.47 -6.30 -9.68
CA LEU A 32 -1.44 -7.70 -10.14
C LEU A 32 -2.83 -8.36 -10.12
N VAL A 33 -3.86 -7.56 -9.87
CA VAL A 33 -5.26 -7.96 -9.88
C VAL A 33 -6.08 -6.90 -10.61
N THR A 34 -7.14 -7.35 -11.27
CA THR A 34 -8.18 -6.48 -11.83
C THR A 34 -9.02 -5.85 -10.70
N GLN A 35 -9.75 -4.77 -11.01
CA GLN A 35 -10.51 -4.00 -10.00
C GLN A 35 -11.73 -4.74 -9.42
N ASP A 36 -12.02 -5.95 -9.90
CA ASP A 36 -13.08 -6.86 -9.45
C ASP A 36 -12.66 -7.77 -8.26
N GLY A 37 -11.52 -7.48 -7.64
CA GLY A 37 -10.95 -8.28 -6.57
C GLY A 37 -11.60 -8.04 -5.20
N PRO A 38 -11.79 -9.09 -4.37
CA PRO A 38 -12.23 -8.91 -2.99
C PRO A 38 -11.10 -8.38 -2.12
N TYR A 39 -11.37 -7.35 -1.31
CA TYR A 39 -10.48 -6.90 -0.25
C TYR A 39 -11.03 -7.32 1.14
N PRO A 40 -10.18 -7.77 2.06
CA PRO A 40 -10.59 -8.28 3.36
C PRO A 40 -11.08 -7.16 4.29
N HIS A 41 -12.04 -7.44 5.19
CA HIS A 41 -12.50 -6.51 6.24
C HIS A 41 -11.48 -6.20 7.36
N HIS A 42 -10.21 -6.49 7.15
CA HIS A 42 -9.15 -6.45 8.16
C HIS A 42 -8.02 -5.49 7.78
N VAL A 43 -7.30 -4.99 8.78
CA VAL A 43 -6.15 -4.11 8.57
C VAL A 43 -4.97 -4.94 8.06
N GLY A 44 -4.55 -4.72 6.82
CA GLY A 44 -3.37 -5.33 6.21
C GLY A 44 -2.10 -4.61 6.68
N CYS A 45 -1.35 -5.23 7.59
CA CYS A 45 -0.15 -4.65 8.16
C CYS A 45 0.82 -5.76 8.60
N LEU A 46 2.06 -5.74 8.10
CA LEU A 46 3.09 -6.61 8.67
C LEU A 46 3.45 -6.10 10.07
N CYS A 47 3.19 -6.89 11.13
CA CYS A 47 3.48 -6.49 12.50
C CYS A 47 4.58 -7.38 13.07
N ARG A 48 5.79 -6.83 13.25
CA ARG A 48 6.92 -7.47 13.91
C ARG A 48 7.38 -6.63 15.09
N LYS A 49 7.49 -7.20 16.29
CA LYS A 49 8.06 -6.48 17.44
C LYS A 49 9.49 -6.02 17.16
N LYS A 50 9.78 -4.77 17.53
CA LYS A 50 11.12 -4.18 17.47
C LYS A 50 11.44 -3.35 18.70
N ARG A 51 12.73 -3.09 18.87
CA ARG A 51 13.26 -2.08 19.79
C ARG A 51 13.83 -0.97 18.94
N ALA A 52 13.31 0.26 19.08
CA ALA A 52 13.88 1.42 18.43
C ALA A 52 14.67 2.24 19.47
N ARG A 53 15.93 2.54 19.16
CA ARG A 53 16.82 3.46 19.89
C ARG A 53 17.71 4.04 18.79
N PRO A 54 17.56 5.30 18.32
CA PRO A 54 17.52 6.54 19.10
C PRO A 54 16.50 7.60 18.61
N VAL A 55 16.42 8.75 19.29
CA VAL A 55 15.83 10.00 18.75
C VAL A 55 16.75 10.50 17.63
N ILE A 56 16.22 10.78 16.45
CA ILE A 56 17.00 11.32 15.34
C ILE A 56 16.46 12.72 15.07
N LEU A 57 17.36 13.71 15.08
CA LEU A 57 17.03 15.06 14.68
C LEU A 57 17.32 15.19 13.19
N ASP A 58 16.28 15.48 12.43
CA ASP A 58 16.40 15.77 11.01
C ASP A 58 16.63 17.27 10.83
N THR A 59 17.84 17.66 10.44
CA THR A 59 18.19 19.08 10.25
C THR A 59 17.41 19.71 9.11
N ALA A 60 16.95 18.94 8.13
CA ALA A 60 16.14 19.44 7.02
C ALA A 60 14.77 19.98 7.46
N LEU A 61 14.34 19.69 8.70
CA LEU A 61 13.11 20.26 9.26
C LEU A 61 13.29 21.70 9.76
N TYR A 62 14.53 22.13 10.00
CA TYR A 62 14.85 23.41 10.65
C TYR A 62 15.80 24.28 9.82
N GLU A 63 16.57 23.67 8.93
CA GLU A 63 17.55 24.33 8.06
C GLU A 63 17.30 23.89 6.61
N ALA A 64 17.05 24.84 5.70
CA ALA A 64 16.71 24.53 4.31
C ALA A 64 17.89 23.91 3.52
N ASP A 65 19.12 24.19 3.96
CA ASP A 65 20.34 23.90 3.20
C ASP A 65 21.07 22.65 3.74
N ARG A 66 20.54 22.03 4.80
CA ARG A 66 21.14 20.87 5.45
C ARG A 66 20.16 19.71 5.50
N SER A 67 20.65 18.53 5.12
CA SER A 67 19.87 17.29 5.13
C SER A 67 20.55 16.20 5.96
N GLU A 68 21.30 16.60 6.98
CA GLU A 68 22.01 15.65 7.86
C GLU A 68 21.06 15.11 8.93
N LEU A 69 21.07 13.78 9.10
CA LEU A 69 20.38 13.10 10.18
C LEU A 69 21.30 13.01 11.40
N LEU A 70 21.12 13.92 12.35
CA LEU A 70 21.90 13.94 13.57
C LEU A 70 21.42 12.84 14.53
N ARG A 71 22.33 11.92 14.82
CA ARG A 71 22.10 10.86 15.81
C ARG A 71 22.64 11.29 17.18
N PRO A 72 22.07 10.78 18.30
CA PRO A 72 22.57 11.11 19.62
C PRO A 72 23.98 10.57 19.79
N SER A 73 24.94 11.48 19.71
CA SER A 73 26.34 11.28 20.02
C SER A 73 26.63 11.96 21.36
N PRO A 74 27.52 11.41 22.22
CA PRO A 74 27.90 12.06 23.48
C PRO A 74 28.31 13.54 23.31
N ASN A 75 28.77 13.93 22.13
CA ASN A 75 29.21 15.30 21.82
C ASN A 75 28.10 16.21 21.26
N ILE A 76 26.89 15.71 21.00
CA ILE A 76 25.76 16.47 20.43
C ILE A 76 24.56 16.45 21.37
N THR A 77 24.17 15.27 21.88
CA THR A 77 23.11 15.13 22.89
C THR A 77 23.36 13.91 23.77
N THR A 78 23.38 14.11 25.09
CA THR A 78 23.45 13.03 26.10
C THR A 78 22.10 12.34 26.33
N ASN A 79 21.00 12.98 25.92
CA ASN A 79 19.64 12.49 26.12
C ASN A 79 19.24 11.38 25.13
N ARG A 80 19.70 10.14 25.41
CA ARG A 80 19.19 8.94 24.75
C ARG A 80 17.79 8.64 25.30
N ARG A 81 16.74 8.78 24.47
CA ARG A 81 15.38 8.36 24.84
C ARG A 81 15.37 6.86 25.20
N GLY A 82 14.90 6.55 26.41
CA GLY A 82 14.66 5.17 26.83
C GLY A 82 13.58 4.50 25.98
N LEU A 83 13.47 3.17 26.07
CA LEU A 83 12.35 2.48 25.42
C LEU A 83 11.04 2.91 26.11
N PRO A 84 9.96 3.15 25.33
CA PRO A 84 8.67 3.48 25.91
C PRO A 84 8.17 2.33 26.80
N THR A 85 7.66 2.66 27.98
CA THR A 85 7.02 1.71 28.91
C THR A 85 5.52 1.62 28.69
N ALA A 86 4.90 2.69 28.18
CA ALA A 86 3.46 2.78 27.97
C ALA A 86 2.94 1.95 26.77
N PHE A 87 3.80 1.60 25.81
CA PHE A 87 3.42 0.85 24.61
C PHE A 87 4.59 0.03 24.06
N LYS A 88 4.27 -1.01 23.27
CA LYS A 88 5.26 -1.84 22.58
C LYS A 88 5.45 -1.38 21.15
N LEU A 89 6.68 -1.30 20.67
CA LEU A 89 6.97 -0.91 19.29
C LEU A 89 6.84 -2.10 18.33
N PHE A 90 6.16 -1.85 17.22
CA PHE A 90 6.02 -2.79 16.11
C PHE A 90 6.52 -2.12 14.83
N THR A 91 7.14 -2.91 13.95
CA THR A 91 7.60 -2.50 12.62
C THR A 91 6.99 -3.39 11.55
N GLY A 92 6.97 -2.90 10.32
CA GLY A 92 6.38 -3.56 9.18
C GLY A 92 6.77 -2.93 7.87
N SER A 93 5.94 -3.21 6.86
CA SER A 93 6.00 -2.49 5.60
C SER A 93 5.51 -1.06 5.79
N ALA A 94 6.14 -0.11 5.12
CA ALA A 94 5.59 1.24 4.99
C ALA A 94 4.26 1.22 4.20
N TRP A 95 4.09 0.20 3.34
CA TRP A 95 2.90 0.06 2.50
C TRP A 95 1.84 -0.66 3.30
N THR A 96 0.64 -0.10 3.28
CA THR A 96 -0.43 -0.47 4.19
C THR A 96 -1.75 -0.47 3.46
N MET A 97 -2.64 -1.36 3.91
CA MET A 97 -4.04 -1.34 3.54
C MET A 97 -4.86 -1.24 4.82
N LEU A 98 -5.43 -0.06 5.04
CA LEU A 98 -6.10 0.28 6.30
C LEU A 98 -7.60 0.35 6.08
N SER A 99 -8.38 -0.19 7.02
CA SER A 99 -9.83 0.00 7.00
C SER A 99 -10.16 1.46 7.30
N ARG A 100 -11.29 1.94 6.78
CA ARG A 100 -11.81 3.27 7.09
C ARG A 100 -11.91 3.53 8.59
N ARG A 101 -12.47 2.57 9.34
CA ARG A 101 -12.59 2.65 10.80
C ARG A 101 -11.23 2.81 11.50
N PHE A 102 -10.20 2.11 11.04
CA PHE A 102 -8.86 2.27 11.60
C PHE A 102 -8.23 3.62 11.22
N ALA A 103 -8.43 4.09 9.99
CA ALA A 103 -8.00 5.43 9.57
C ALA A 103 -8.70 6.53 10.39
N GLU A 104 -10.00 6.39 10.66
CA GLU A 104 -10.77 7.29 11.54
C GLU A 104 -10.16 7.30 12.96
N TYR A 105 -9.80 6.14 13.50
CA TYR A 105 -9.13 6.07 14.79
C TYR A 105 -7.76 6.77 14.78
N CYS A 106 -6.95 6.57 13.73
CA CYS A 106 -5.64 7.22 13.57
C CYS A 106 -5.74 8.75 13.43
N VAL A 107 -6.79 9.27 12.79
CA VAL A 107 -6.99 10.71 12.54
C VAL A 107 -7.67 11.38 13.74
N MET A 108 -8.77 10.81 14.24
CA MET A 108 -9.57 11.42 15.30
C MET A 108 -8.97 11.20 16.68
N GLY A 109 -8.24 10.09 16.91
CA GLY A 109 -7.61 9.78 18.19
C GLY A 109 -8.59 9.82 19.35
N TRP A 110 -9.48 8.82 19.42
CA TRP A 110 -10.55 8.76 20.42
C TRP A 110 -9.98 8.55 21.84
N ASP A 111 -8.75 8.03 21.90
CA ASP A 111 -7.89 7.99 23.07
C ASP A 111 -6.58 8.75 22.80
N ASN A 112 -5.69 8.76 23.78
CA ASN A 112 -4.39 9.42 23.66
C ASN A 112 -3.35 8.61 22.86
N LEU A 113 -3.60 7.33 22.54
CA LEU A 113 -2.57 6.44 21.97
C LEU A 113 -2.06 6.93 20.62
N ALA A 114 -2.96 7.23 19.67
CA ALA A 114 -2.59 7.72 18.34
C ALA A 114 -1.80 9.04 18.43
N ARG A 115 -2.24 9.99 19.28
CA ARG A 115 -1.57 11.28 19.49
C ARG A 115 -0.19 11.11 20.14
N THR A 116 -0.07 10.29 21.19
CA THR A 116 1.21 9.99 21.84
C THR A 116 2.19 9.33 20.88
N LEU A 117 1.70 8.40 20.05
CA LEU A 117 2.54 7.74 19.05
C LEU A 117 2.98 8.68 17.93
N LEU A 118 2.15 9.65 17.53
CA LEU A 118 2.57 10.68 16.57
C LEU A 118 3.73 11.51 17.10
N LEU A 119 3.62 12.00 18.34
CA LEU A 119 4.70 12.73 19.00
C LEU A 119 5.97 11.87 19.13
N TYR A 120 5.81 10.59 19.46
CA TYR A 120 6.95 9.68 19.55
C TYR A 120 7.67 9.51 18.21
N HIS A 121 6.91 9.35 17.13
CA HIS A 121 7.42 9.08 15.78
C HIS A 121 7.91 10.35 15.05
N ALA A 122 7.59 11.55 15.52
CA ALA A 122 8.09 12.78 14.91
C ALA A 122 9.62 12.81 14.74
N ASN A 123 10.36 12.20 15.67
CA ASN A 123 11.83 12.13 15.66
C ASN A 123 12.35 10.69 15.47
N LEU A 124 11.64 9.88 14.68
CA LEU A 124 12.02 8.50 14.34
C LEU A 124 12.15 8.32 12.83
N VAL A 125 13.30 7.82 12.38
CA VAL A 125 13.52 7.45 10.97
C VAL A 125 12.59 6.31 10.57
N SER A 126 12.12 6.35 9.33
CA SER A 126 11.17 5.38 8.76
C SER A 126 9.85 5.25 9.53
N SER A 127 9.37 6.34 10.13
CA SER A 127 8.12 6.38 10.89
C SER A 127 6.90 5.66 10.26
N PRO A 128 6.65 5.72 8.94
CA PRO A 128 5.56 4.95 8.30
C PRO A 128 5.67 3.43 8.46
N GLU A 129 6.87 2.89 8.65
CA GLU A 129 7.11 1.46 8.89
C GLU A 129 6.79 1.04 10.33
N PHE A 130 6.51 1.98 11.23
CA PHE A 130 6.26 1.69 12.65
C PHE A 130 4.90 2.15 13.15
N TYR A 131 4.44 3.33 12.70
CA TYR A 131 3.32 4.01 13.32
C TYR A 131 2.03 3.17 13.28
N PHE A 132 1.59 2.75 12.09
CA PHE A 132 0.32 2.04 11.94
C PHE A 132 0.32 0.68 12.64
N GLN A 133 1.45 -0.05 12.55
CA GLN A 133 1.68 -1.31 13.24
C GLN A 133 1.55 -1.12 14.75
N THR A 134 2.20 -0.08 15.27
CA THR A 134 2.25 0.21 16.70
C THR A 134 0.89 0.66 17.22
N VAL A 135 0.18 1.52 16.48
CA VAL A 135 -1.19 1.92 16.84
C VAL A 135 -2.13 0.71 16.85
N ALA A 136 -2.13 -0.10 15.78
CA ALA A 136 -3.02 -1.26 15.66
C ALA A 136 -2.78 -2.27 16.79
N CYS A 137 -1.52 -2.60 17.07
CA CYS A 137 -1.18 -3.64 18.04
C CYS A 137 -1.26 -3.24 19.51
N ASN A 138 -1.22 -1.93 19.82
CA ASN A 138 -1.45 -1.45 21.18
C ASN A 138 -2.93 -1.10 21.43
N SER A 139 -3.72 -0.83 20.39
CA SER A 139 -5.16 -0.59 20.53
C SER A 139 -5.91 -1.85 20.95
N ARG A 140 -6.88 -1.71 21.86
CA ARG A 140 -7.77 -2.82 22.29
C ARG A 140 -8.68 -3.29 21.16
N GLU A 141 -9.14 -2.35 20.34
CA GLU A 141 -10.10 -2.59 19.27
C GLU A 141 -9.44 -3.24 18.04
N PHE A 142 -8.25 -2.77 17.66
CA PHE A 142 -7.65 -3.16 16.38
C PHE A 142 -6.62 -4.30 16.46
N ARG A 143 -6.10 -4.65 17.65
CA ARG A 143 -5.07 -5.70 17.80
C ARG A 143 -5.46 -7.06 17.22
N ASN A 144 -6.76 -7.37 17.26
CA ASN A 144 -7.32 -8.63 16.78
C ASN A 144 -7.87 -8.53 15.35
N ALA A 145 -7.66 -7.41 14.68
CA ALA A 145 -8.10 -7.16 13.31
C ALA A 145 -6.93 -7.03 12.31
N THR A 146 -5.69 -7.32 12.74
CA THR A 146 -4.50 -7.22 11.89
C THR A 146 -4.25 -8.50 11.10
N VAL A 147 -3.91 -8.35 9.81
CA VAL A 147 -3.42 -9.42 8.93
C VAL A 147 -1.96 -9.12 8.58
N ASN A 148 -1.07 -10.09 8.79
CA ASN A 148 0.37 -9.95 8.59
C ASN A 148 0.79 -10.01 7.11
N SER A 149 0.20 -9.14 6.28
CA SER A 149 0.51 -8.96 4.87
C SER A 149 0.10 -7.55 4.45
N ASP A 150 0.94 -6.92 3.64
CA ASP A 150 0.66 -5.64 2.97
C ASP A 150 0.12 -5.85 1.55
N LEU A 151 -0.09 -7.10 1.14
CA LEU A 151 -0.53 -7.51 -0.20
C LEU A 151 0.39 -7.08 -1.35
N HIS A 152 1.64 -6.73 -1.06
CA HIS A 152 2.65 -6.40 -2.06
C HIS A 152 3.62 -7.56 -2.29
N PHE A 153 3.90 -7.85 -3.55
CA PHE A 153 5.07 -8.61 -3.94
C PHE A 153 6.28 -7.68 -4.02
N ILE A 154 7.24 -7.89 -3.14
CA ILE A 154 8.46 -7.09 -3.06
C ILE A 154 9.68 -8.02 -3.04
N ARG A 155 10.67 -7.72 -3.87
CA ARG A 155 11.96 -8.43 -3.87
C ARG A 155 13.02 -7.59 -3.18
N TRP A 156 13.71 -8.19 -2.22
CA TRP A 156 14.79 -7.57 -1.45
C TRP A 156 16.11 -8.30 -1.71
N ASP A 157 17.21 -7.59 -1.52
CA ASP A 157 18.52 -8.20 -1.32
C ASP A 157 18.55 -9.04 -0.03
N THR A 158 19.53 -9.94 0.08
CA THR A 158 19.82 -10.67 1.31
C THR A 158 21.24 -10.30 1.77
N PRO A 159 21.42 -9.52 2.86
CA PRO A 159 20.38 -8.90 3.70
C PRO A 159 19.64 -7.73 3.01
N PRO A 160 18.41 -7.38 3.46
CA PRO A 160 17.65 -6.28 2.87
C PRO A 160 18.37 -4.94 2.99
N LYS A 161 18.53 -4.25 1.86
CA LYS A 161 18.99 -2.85 1.80
C LYS A 161 17.82 -1.88 2.02
N GLN A 162 18.09 -0.58 2.04
CA GLN A 162 17.07 0.48 2.25
C GLN A 162 15.96 0.48 1.19
N HIS A 163 16.28 0.12 -0.06
CA HIS A 163 15.31 0.10 -1.15
C HIS A 163 15.21 -1.29 -1.78
N PRO A 164 13.99 -1.74 -2.15
CA PRO A 164 13.82 -3.04 -2.79
C PRO A 164 14.45 -3.05 -4.19
N LEU A 165 14.67 -4.24 -4.72
CA LEU A 165 15.18 -4.44 -6.07
C LEU A 165 14.12 -4.09 -7.12
N TYR A 166 14.57 -3.64 -8.29
CA TYR A 166 13.69 -3.50 -9.44
C TYR A 166 13.23 -4.88 -9.93
N LEU A 167 11.94 -5.00 -10.24
CA LEU A 167 11.32 -6.17 -10.83
C LEU A 167 11.38 -6.06 -12.35
N GLY A 168 11.53 -7.21 -13.03
CA GLY A 168 11.53 -7.28 -14.48
C GLY A 168 10.91 -8.60 -14.99
N PRO A 169 11.06 -8.92 -16.29
CA PRO A 169 10.40 -10.08 -16.91
C PRO A 169 10.73 -11.43 -16.23
N LYS A 170 11.93 -11.58 -15.68
CA LYS A 170 12.37 -12.79 -14.95
C LYS A 170 11.57 -13.04 -13.67
N ASP A 171 11.01 -12.00 -13.06
CA ASP A 171 10.24 -12.07 -11.83
C ASP A 171 8.75 -12.35 -12.05
N TYR A 172 8.27 -12.26 -13.30
CA TYR A 172 6.86 -12.33 -13.66
C TYR A 172 6.14 -13.55 -13.09
N ARG A 173 6.73 -14.75 -13.25
CA ARG A 173 6.14 -15.99 -12.71
C ARG A 173 6.00 -15.92 -11.18
N ARG A 174 6.98 -15.37 -10.48
CA ARG A 174 6.95 -15.22 -9.01
C ARG A 174 5.90 -14.21 -8.58
N MET A 175 5.74 -13.11 -9.32
CA MET A 175 4.67 -12.13 -9.10
C MET A 175 3.29 -12.79 -9.17
N VAL A 176 3.00 -13.55 -10.23
CA VAL A 176 1.72 -14.24 -10.41
C VAL A 176 1.47 -15.27 -9.31
N LEU A 177 2.47 -16.08 -8.97
CA LEU A 177 2.38 -17.12 -7.95
C LEU A 177 2.22 -16.56 -6.53
N SER A 178 2.73 -15.35 -6.26
CA SER A 178 2.60 -14.72 -4.95
C SER A 178 1.15 -14.46 -4.54
N SER A 179 0.23 -14.37 -5.50
CA SER A 179 -1.18 -14.00 -5.30
C SER A 179 -1.38 -12.61 -4.65
N ALA A 180 -0.33 -11.80 -4.58
CA ALA A 180 -0.37 -10.43 -4.10
C ALA A 180 -1.26 -9.54 -4.98
N ALA A 181 -1.82 -8.48 -4.39
CA ALA A 181 -2.65 -7.52 -5.11
C ALA A 181 -1.80 -6.52 -5.91
N PHE A 182 -0.62 -6.21 -5.40
CA PHE A 182 0.31 -5.24 -6.00
C PHE A 182 1.72 -5.82 -6.07
N ALA A 183 2.57 -5.24 -6.90
CA ALA A 183 3.99 -5.52 -6.95
C ALA A 183 4.82 -4.24 -7.01
N ARG A 184 6.06 -4.32 -6.52
CA ARG A 184 7.03 -3.24 -6.60
C ARG A 184 8.49 -3.71 -6.47
N LYS A 185 9.46 -2.95 -6.98
CA LYS A 185 9.33 -1.67 -7.70
C LYS A 185 9.65 -1.83 -9.19
N PHE A 186 8.97 -1.09 -10.04
CA PHE A 186 9.21 -1.10 -11.48
C PHE A 186 9.99 0.13 -11.92
N ARG A 187 10.77 -0.03 -13.01
CA ARG A 187 11.29 1.11 -13.76
C ARG A 187 10.18 1.62 -14.68
N ASP A 188 10.26 2.90 -15.04
CA ASP A 188 9.41 3.43 -16.08
C ASP A 188 9.63 2.66 -17.39
N ALA A 189 8.56 2.45 -18.15
CA ALA A 189 8.54 1.74 -19.43
C ALA A 189 9.18 0.33 -19.45
N ASP A 190 9.21 -0.39 -18.32
CA ASP A 190 9.71 -1.77 -18.30
C ASP A 190 8.75 -2.72 -19.05
N LEU A 191 9.29 -3.58 -19.93
CA LEU A 191 8.53 -4.55 -20.74
C LEU A 191 7.66 -5.51 -19.91
N VAL A 192 8.00 -5.72 -18.63
CA VAL A 192 7.17 -6.52 -17.74
C VAL A 192 5.80 -5.88 -17.47
N LEU A 193 5.69 -4.54 -17.54
CA LEU A 193 4.45 -3.81 -17.34
C LEU A 193 3.46 -4.10 -18.47
N ASP A 194 3.93 -4.10 -19.73
CA ASP A 194 3.11 -4.46 -20.89
C ASP A 194 2.58 -5.90 -20.79
N ARG A 195 3.42 -6.79 -20.24
CA ARG A 195 3.04 -8.17 -20.00
C ARG A 195 1.97 -8.28 -18.91
N ILE A 196 2.10 -7.55 -17.81
CA ILE A 196 1.09 -7.48 -16.74
C ILE A 196 -0.23 -6.94 -17.31
N ASP A 197 -0.17 -5.85 -18.07
CA ASP A 197 -1.34 -5.23 -18.69
C ASP A 197 -2.10 -6.20 -19.58
N ARG A 198 -1.39 -6.91 -20.47
CA ARG A 198 -1.98 -7.85 -21.41
C ARG A 198 -2.49 -9.13 -20.75
N GLU A 199 -1.68 -9.75 -19.90
CA GLU A 199 -1.95 -11.10 -19.40
C GLU A 199 -2.79 -11.08 -18.11
N ILE A 200 -2.57 -10.12 -17.21
CA ILE A 200 -3.22 -10.05 -15.90
C ILE A 200 -4.40 -9.07 -15.92
N LEU A 201 -4.15 -7.83 -16.32
CA LEU A 201 -5.14 -6.74 -16.22
C LEU A 201 -6.08 -6.67 -17.43
N LYS A 202 -5.80 -7.46 -18.47
CA LYS A 202 -6.57 -7.55 -19.72
C LYS A 202 -6.79 -6.18 -20.37
N ARG A 203 -5.80 -5.29 -20.29
CA ARG A 203 -5.77 -4.02 -21.01
C ARG A 203 -5.39 -4.28 -22.46
N ARG A 204 -6.09 -3.63 -23.39
CA ARG A 204 -5.75 -3.70 -24.81
C ARG A 204 -4.55 -2.80 -25.08
N PRO A 205 -3.52 -3.26 -25.82
CA PRO A 205 -2.54 -2.34 -26.38
C PRO A 205 -3.24 -1.38 -27.36
N PRO A 206 -2.70 -0.17 -27.57
CA PRO A 206 -3.23 0.73 -28.60
C PRO A 206 -3.23 -0.02 -29.94
N SER A 207 -4.36 0.05 -30.65
CA SER A 207 -4.49 -0.43 -32.02
C SER A 207 -3.47 0.30 -32.89
N ARG A 208 -2.67 -0.45 -33.64
CA ARG A 208 -1.70 0.05 -34.64
C ARG A 208 -2.34 0.23 -36.02
N ASP A 209 -3.65 0.28 -36.08
CA ASP A 209 -4.40 0.30 -37.33
C ASP A 209 -4.83 1.73 -37.67
N ASP A 210 -3.84 2.60 -37.90
CA ASP A 210 -3.94 3.87 -38.63
C ASP A 210 -2.53 4.20 -39.18
N ASP A 211 -1.97 3.28 -39.97
CA ASP A 211 -0.73 3.51 -40.72
C ASP A 211 -1.07 3.71 -42.20
N HIS A 212 -1.47 4.93 -42.52
CA HIS A 212 -1.29 5.54 -43.82
C HIS A 212 -0.51 6.84 -43.60
N GLY A 213 0.80 6.80 -43.80
CA GLY A 213 1.60 7.99 -44.03
C GLY A 213 2.89 8.05 -43.22
N ASP A 214 3.98 7.68 -43.89
CA ASP A 214 5.36 8.01 -43.55
C ASP A 214 5.51 9.40 -42.94
N HIS A 215 5.92 9.49 -41.67
CA HIS A 215 6.84 10.53 -41.20
C HIS A 215 7.56 10.06 -39.92
N ALA A 216 8.86 9.80 -40.07
CA ALA A 216 9.79 9.61 -38.98
C ALA A 216 9.92 10.91 -38.17
N ALA A 217 9.25 10.98 -37.01
CA ALA A 217 9.51 11.99 -36.01
C ALA A 217 9.10 11.52 -34.60
N SER A 218 10.08 11.52 -33.68
CA SER A 218 9.91 11.57 -32.22
C SER A 218 9.02 10.51 -31.57
N ALA A 219 9.67 9.49 -30.97
CA ALA A 219 9.07 8.56 -30.02
C ALA A 219 8.77 9.20 -28.64
N SER A 220 8.18 10.39 -28.63
CA SER A 220 7.60 10.99 -27.45
C SER A 220 6.34 11.76 -27.87
N VAL A 221 5.25 11.51 -27.15
CA VAL A 221 3.96 12.20 -27.26
C VAL A 221 3.02 11.72 -28.38
N ALA A 222 2.30 10.62 -28.11
CA ALA A 222 0.93 10.41 -28.60
C ALA A 222 0.20 9.40 -27.71
N ARG A 223 -0.30 9.84 -26.55
CA ARG A 223 -1.19 9.06 -25.66
C ARG A 223 -2.60 9.68 -25.63
N HIS A 224 -3.32 9.65 -26.75
CA HIS A 224 -4.77 9.93 -26.86
C HIS A 224 -5.31 9.01 -27.96
N GLY A 225 -6.43 8.30 -27.89
CA GLY A 225 -7.45 8.05 -26.89
C GLY A 225 -8.14 6.73 -27.30
N GLY A 226 -8.41 5.80 -26.37
CA GLY A 226 -9.10 4.54 -26.71
C GLY A 226 -8.89 3.42 -25.68
N GLN A 227 -9.84 3.25 -24.76
CA GLN A 227 -10.00 2.12 -23.82
C GLN A 227 -8.74 1.72 -23.00
N PHE A 228 -8.25 2.64 -22.15
CA PHE A 228 -7.14 2.40 -21.21
C PHE A 228 -7.55 1.83 -19.84
N PHE A 229 -8.85 1.72 -19.57
CA PHE A 229 -9.33 1.22 -18.28
C PHE A 229 -9.47 -0.29 -18.32
N SER A 230 -8.86 -0.97 -17.34
CA SER A 230 -9.21 -2.37 -17.06
C SER A 230 -10.71 -2.40 -16.75
N TYR A 231 -11.49 -3.18 -17.50
CA TYR A 231 -12.91 -3.37 -17.18
C TYR A 231 -13.02 -3.90 -15.75
N GLY A 232 -13.63 -3.11 -14.88
CA GLY A 232 -13.77 -3.39 -13.47
C GLY A 232 -14.58 -2.27 -12.83
N GLY A 233 -15.32 -2.62 -11.79
CA GLY A 233 -16.31 -1.77 -11.18
C GLY A 233 -16.40 -2.16 -9.72
N TRP A 234 -16.23 -1.17 -8.86
CA TRP A 234 -16.35 -1.32 -7.42
C TRP A 234 -17.84 -1.27 -7.09
N CYS A 235 -18.54 -2.36 -7.33
CA CYS A 235 -19.94 -2.48 -6.94
C CYS A 235 -19.98 -2.95 -5.49
N SER A 236 -20.17 -1.99 -4.60
CA SER A 236 -20.48 -2.26 -3.20
C SER A 236 -21.89 -2.83 -3.15
N GLU A 237 -22.02 -4.15 -3.25
CA GLU A 237 -23.08 -4.93 -2.60
C GLU A 237 -22.77 -6.43 -2.80
N GLY A 238 -22.78 -7.16 -1.68
CA GLY A 238 -22.16 -8.49 -1.51
C GLY A 238 -22.78 -9.65 -2.28
N GLU A 239 -23.63 -9.41 -3.26
CA GLU A 239 -24.23 -10.42 -4.13
C GLU A 239 -24.28 -9.87 -5.55
N VAL A 240 -23.77 -10.66 -6.52
CA VAL A 240 -23.72 -10.42 -7.98
C VAL A 240 -24.44 -9.13 -8.43
N GLY A 241 -23.83 -7.99 -8.11
CA GLY A 241 -24.42 -6.68 -8.34
C GLY A 241 -24.20 -6.29 -9.79
N LEU A 242 -25.29 -5.94 -10.48
CA LEU A 242 -25.22 -5.32 -11.79
C LEU A 242 -24.49 -3.98 -11.67
N CYS A 243 -23.29 -3.91 -12.22
CA CYS A 243 -22.47 -2.71 -12.20
C CYS A 243 -22.85 -1.76 -13.31
N SER A 244 -23.23 -0.55 -12.94
CA SER A 244 -23.45 0.55 -13.88
C SER A 244 -22.11 1.01 -14.45
N ASN A 245 -22.00 1.12 -15.76
CA ASN A 245 -20.87 1.83 -16.37
C ASN A 245 -21.02 3.35 -16.07
N PRO A 246 -20.03 4.03 -15.47
CA PRO A 246 -20.10 5.48 -15.23
C PRO A 246 -20.36 6.31 -16.50
N TRP A 247 -19.94 5.79 -17.66
CA TRP A 247 -20.11 6.41 -18.97
C TRP A 247 -21.40 6.00 -19.68
N GLU A 248 -22.00 4.87 -19.26
CA GLU A 248 -23.26 4.36 -19.79
C GLU A 248 -24.10 3.82 -18.62
N PRO A 249 -24.78 4.69 -17.84
CA PRO A 249 -25.49 4.29 -16.62
C PRO A 249 -26.61 3.26 -16.86
N SER A 250 -27.12 3.19 -18.09
CA SER A 250 -28.11 2.21 -18.56
C SER A 250 -27.51 0.83 -18.83
N ARG A 251 -26.20 0.73 -19.11
CA ARG A 251 -25.48 -0.54 -19.24
C ARG A 251 -25.10 -1.06 -17.86
N LYS A 252 -25.85 -2.08 -17.45
CA LYS A 252 -25.60 -2.87 -16.25
C LYS A 252 -24.88 -4.17 -16.64
N GLY A 253 -23.66 -4.36 -16.13
CA GLY A 253 -22.85 -5.56 -16.38
C GLY A 253 -22.55 -6.32 -15.10
N ALA A 254 -22.66 -7.65 -15.13
CA ALA A 254 -22.21 -8.48 -14.02
C ALA A 254 -20.67 -8.59 -14.07
N ILE A 255 -19.99 -8.09 -13.04
CA ILE A 255 -18.54 -8.19 -12.96
C ILE A 255 -18.17 -9.55 -12.37
N LYS A 256 -17.53 -10.39 -13.18
CA LYS A 256 -17.08 -11.73 -12.76
C LYS A 256 -15.61 -11.68 -12.34
N PRO A 257 -15.25 -12.19 -11.14
CA PRO A 257 -13.88 -12.21 -10.66
C PRO A 257 -12.92 -12.88 -11.65
N GLY A 258 -11.92 -12.15 -12.11
CA GLY A 258 -10.83 -12.64 -12.97
C GLY A 258 -9.89 -13.61 -12.26
N ALA A 259 -8.91 -14.14 -13.01
CA ALA A 259 -7.94 -15.10 -12.47
C ALA A 259 -7.11 -14.51 -11.31
N GLY A 260 -6.72 -13.23 -11.39
CA GLY A 260 -6.03 -12.52 -10.31
C GLY A 260 -6.87 -12.44 -9.04
N SER A 261 -8.12 -12.01 -9.17
CA SER A 261 -9.10 -11.89 -8.09
C SER A 261 -9.39 -13.23 -7.40
N ARG A 262 -9.43 -14.33 -8.15
CA ARG A 262 -9.52 -15.69 -7.57
C ARG A 262 -8.28 -16.08 -6.78
N ARG A 263 -7.07 -15.83 -7.30
CA ARG A 263 -5.82 -16.10 -6.57
C ARG A 263 -5.74 -15.30 -5.27
N LEU A 264 -6.05 -14.00 -5.34
CA LEU A 264 -6.08 -13.12 -4.17
C LEU A 264 -7.09 -13.62 -3.13
N ARG A 265 -8.31 -13.99 -3.54
CA ARG A 265 -9.33 -14.56 -2.64
C ARG A 265 -8.84 -15.80 -1.91
N VAL A 266 -8.21 -16.75 -2.62
CA VAL A 266 -7.66 -17.97 -2.01
C VAL A 266 -6.58 -17.62 -0.98
N MET A 267 -5.69 -16.69 -1.31
CA MET A 267 -4.64 -16.22 -0.40
C MET A 267 -5.24 -15.55 0.85
N LEU A 268 -6.23 -14.67 0.69
CA LEU A 268 -6.93 -14.01 1.79
C LEU A 268 -7.64 -15.01 2.69
N ASN A 269 -8.41 -15.94 2.13
CA ASN A 269 -9.09 -16.99 2.89
C ASN A 269 -8.10 -17.83 3.73
N LYS A 270 -6.94 -18.14 3.17
CA LYS A 270 -5.87 -18.84 3.90
C LYS A 270 -5.33 -17.99 5.06
N MET A 271 -5.08 -16.71 4.85
CA MET A 271 -4.59 -15.81 5.90
C MET A 271 -5.62 -15.60 7.02
N LEU A 272 -6.90 -15.47 6.65
CA LEU A 272 -8.01 -15.23 7.58
C LEU A 272 -8.51 -16.50 8.26
N SER A 273 -8.06 -17.69 7.84
CA SER A 273 -8.39 -18.93 8.54
C SER A 273 -7.98 -18.85 10.02
N GLY A 274 -8.85 -19.32 10.93
CA GLY A 274 -8.68 -19.12 12.37
C GLY A 274 -7.33 -19.59 12.93
N ARG A 275 -6.75 -20.64 12.34
CA ARG A 275 -5.41 -21.15 12.72
C ARG A 275 -4.28 -20.19 12.36
N ASN A 276 -4.36 -19.52 11.20
CA ASN A 276 -3.31 -18.60 10.73
C ASN A 276 -3.51 -17.21 11.31
N PHE A 277 -4.75 -16.71 11.31
CA PHE A 277 -5.10 -15.38 11.75
C PHE A 277 -4.63 -15.11 13.19
N ARG A 278 -5.02 -15.97 14.14
CA ARG A 278 -4.63 -15.82 15.56
C ARG A 278 -3.13 -15.98 15.81
N LYS A 279 -2.43 -16.76 14.99
CA LYS A 279 -0.98 -17.01 15.16
C LYS A 279 -0.11 -15.85 14.68
N GLN A 280 -0.64 -14.97 13.84
CA GLN A 280 0.17 -13.93 13.17
C GLN A 280 -0.14 -12.50 13.66
N GLN A 281 -1.08 -12.34 14.59
CA GLN A 281 -1.43 -11.04 15.17
C GLN A 281 -0.35 -10.52 16.11
N CYS A 282 0.13 -9.30 15.82
CA CYS A 282 0.91 -8.47 16.74
C CYS A 282 2.02 -9.21 17.51
N ARG A 283 2.83 -10.00 16.78
CA ARG A 283 3.91 -10.80 17.35
C ARG A 283 5.26 -10.12 17.35
#